data_AF-A0A9P4XVV6-F1
#
_entry.id   AF-A0A9P4XVV6-F1
#
_cell.length_a   1.000
_cell.length_b   1.000
_cell.length_c   1.000
_cell.angle_alpha   90.00
_cell.angle_beta   90.00
_cell.angle_gamma   90.00
#
_symmetry.space_group_name_H-M   'P 1'
#
loop_
_entity.id
_entity.type
_entity.pdbx_description
1 polymer ?
#
loop_
_entity_poly.entity_id
_entity_poly.type
_entity_poly.pdbx_seq_one_letter_code
_entity_poly.pdbx_strand_id
1 'polypeptide(L)'
;MSSTYTVTDYLLDRANIHDTVTKLPWYYDTRSEAGLLSEVFAPEVHIDYTRILGSEPSTVAATEWAPQVVRMCEHFDSSQHIYGNLIIELPQPNTPNHPDKAKVLVSQAGASMVRAAAEGGPLLQNGCCLSALKW
;
A
#
# COMPACT_ATOMS: atom_id res chain seq x y z
N MET A 1 -28.16 -7.23 -15.35
CA MET A 1 -28.93 -7.18 -14.08
C MET A 1 -27.97 -6.72 -13.00
N SER A 2 -28.34 -5.74 -12.18
CA SER A 2 -27.55 -5.32 -11.02
C SER A 2 -27.55 -6.48 -10.01
N SER A 3 -26.39 -7.09 -9.74
CA SER A 3 -26.27 -8.04 -8.64
C SER A 3 -26.19 -7.24 -7.33
N THR A 4 -27.01 -7.61 -6.36
CA THR A 4 -26.95 -7.06 -5.01
C THR A 4 -25.61 -7.40 -4.37
N TYR A 5 -24.98 -6.44 -3.70
CA TYR A 5 -23.75 -6.67 -2.96
C TYR A 5 -24.04 -7.49 -1.71
N THR A 6 -23.65 -8.77 -1.72
CA THR A 6 -24.01 -9.69 -0.63
C THR A 6 -23.07 -9.56 0.56
N VAL A 7 -23.44 -10.16 1.69
CA VAL A 7 -22.56 -10.25 2.87
C VAL A 7 -21.27 -11.00 2.52
N THR A 8 -21.36 -12.04 1.68
CA THR A 8 -20.19 -12.82 1.25
C THR A 8 -19.24 -11.95 0.41
N ASP A 9 -19.78 -11.17 -0.52
CA ASP A 9 -18.98 -10.24 -1.34
C ASP A 9 -18.26 -9.22 -0.45
N TYR A 10 -18.98 -8.61 0.51
CA TYR A 10 -18.39 -7.70 1.48
C TYR A 10 -17.24 -8.31 2.28
N LEU A 11 -17.43 -9.52 2.82
CA LEU A 11 -16.41 -10.19 3.62
C LEU A 11 -15.18 -10.57 2.76
N LEU A 12 -15.41 -11.03 1.53
CA LEU A 12 -14.35 -11.39 0.59
C LEU A 12 -13.55 -10.16 0.17
N ASP A 13 -14.21 -9.07 -0.22
CA ASP A 13 -13.55 -7.81 -0.57
C ASP A 13 -12.73 -7.28 0.59
N ARG A 14 -13.31 -7.26 1.79
CA ARG A 14 -12.63 -6.78 2.99
C ARG A 14 -11.37 -7.60 3.28
N ALA A 15 -11.41 -8.93 3.11
CA ALA A 15 -10.25 -9.79 3.26
C ALA A 15 -9.20 -9.54 2.17
N ASN A 16 -9.61 -9.47 0.90
CA ASN A 16 -8.71 -9.21 -0.22
C ASN A 16 -8.02 -7.86 -0.11
N ILE A 17 -8.74 -6.82 0.31
CA ILE A 17 -8.19 -5.49 0.54
C ILE A 17 -7.19 -5.52 1.69
N HIS A 18 -7.53 -6.17 2.79
CA HIS A 18 -6.61 -6.34 3.92
C HIS A 18 -5.31 -7.00 3.45
N ASP A 19 -5.39 -8.13 2.77
CA ASP A 19 -4.22 -8.86 2.27
C ASP A 19 -3.41 -8.04 1.27
N THR A 20 -4.06 -7.31 0.35
CA THR A 20 -3.39 -6.43 -0.61
C THR A 20 -2.57 -5.36 0.13
N VAL A 21 -3.16 -4.69 1.12
CA VAL A 21 -2.50 -3.62 1.88
C VAL A 21 -1.40 -4.18 2.79
N THR A 22 -1.55 -5.39 3.33
CA THR A 22 -0.50 -6.06 4.12
C THR A 22 0.64 -6.58 3.26
N LYS A 23 0.39 -7.03 2.01
CA LYS A 23 1.42 -7.47 1.08
C LYS A 23 2.31 -6.33 0.60
N LEU A 24 1.78 -5.11 0.50
CA LEU A 24 2.55 -3.93 0.08
C LEU A 24 3.86 -3.72 0.87
N PRO A 25 3.83 -3.54 2.22
CA PRO A 25 5.05 -3.36 3.00
C PRO A 25 5.93 -4.61 2.98
N TRP A 26 5.32 -5.80 2.97
CA TRP A 26 6.06 -7.06 2.87
C TRP A 26 6.89 -7.16 1.59
N TYR A 27 6.32 -6.79 0.44
CA TYR A 27 7.03 -6.82 -0.84
C TYR A 27 8.06 -5.70 -0.98
N TYR A 28 7.90 -4.58 -0.27
CA TYR A 28 8.98 -3.60 -0.11
C TYR A 28 10.17 -4.21 0.64
N ASP A 29 9.91 -4.83 1.81
CA ASP A 29 10.96 -5.35 2.68
C ASP A 29 11.66 -6.59 2.10
N THR A 30 10.92 -7.42 1.36
CA THR A 30 11.47 -8.58 0.64
C THR A 30 11.97 -8.26 -0.76
N ARG A 31 11.87 -6.99 -1.19
CA ARG A 31 12.33 -6.50 -2.51
C ARG A 31 11.69 -7.26 -3.68
N SER A 32 10.43 -7.66 -3.53
CA SER A 32 9.70 -8.45 -4.52
C SER A 32 8.98 -7.55 -5.52
N GLU A 33 9.69 -7.17 -6.59
CA GLU A 33 9.08 -6.43 -7.71
C GLU A 33 7.92 -7.23 -8.34
N ALA A 34 8.12 -8.53 -8.55
CA ALA A 34 7.10 -9.40 -9.12
C ALA A 34 5.82 -9.40 -8.28
N GLY A 35 5.93 -9.51 -6.94
CA GLY A 35 4.78 -9.49 -6.05
C GLY A 35 4.04 -8.15 -6.05
N LEU A 36 4.77 -7.03 -6.11
CA LEU A 36 4.18 -5.70 -6.24
C LEU A 36 3.35 -5.58 -7.52
N LEU A 37 3.88 -6.04 -8.65
CA LEU A 37 3.21 -5.96 -9.95
C LEU A 37 2.01 -6.90 -10.07
N SER A 38 2.08 -8.12 -9.55
CA SER A 38 1.04 -9.13 -9.77
C SER A 38 -0.10 -9.08 -8.76
N GLU A 39 0.14 -8.59 -7.54
CA GLU A 39 -0.83 -8.73 -6.44
C GLU A 39 -1.24 -7.42 -5.79
N VAL A 40 -0.48 -6.34 -5.98
CA VAL A 40 -0.65 -5.11 -5.20
C VAL A 40 -0.99 -3.91 -6.05
N PHE A 41 -0.15 -3.57 -7.02
CA PHE A 41 -0.35 -2.38 -7.84
C PHE A 41 -1.39 -2.63 -8.94
N ALA A 42 -2.28 -1.65 -9.11
CA ALA A 42 -3.05 -1.50 -10.35
C ALA A 42 -2.10 -1.07 -11.49
N PRO A 43 -2.48 -1.21 -12.77
CA PRO A 43 -1.63 -0.84 -13.90
C PRO A 43 -1.07 0.59 -13.83
N GLU A 44 -1.86 1.51 -13.28
CA GLU A 44 -1.45 2.87 -12.95
C GLU A 44 -1.48 3.09 -11.44
N VAL A 45 -0.44 3.74 -10.92
CA VAL A 45 -0.29 4.06 -9.50
C VAL A 45 -0.30 5.57 -9.34
N HIS A 46 -1.25 6.07 -8.57
CA HIS A 46 -1.30 7.46 -8.17
C HIS A 46 -0.60 7.65 -6.82
N ILE A 47 0.39 8.53 -6.78
CA ILE A 47 1.27 8.75 -5.63
C ILE A 47 1.14 10.20 -5.21
N ASP A 48 0.62 10.42 -4.01
CA ASP A 48 0.53 11.73 -3.38
C ASP A 48 1.34 11.72 -2.08
N TYR A 49 2.56 12.25 -2.17
CA TYR A 49 3.43 12.51 -1.02
C TYR A 49 3.50 14.00 -0.66
N THR A 50 2.54 14.82 -1.10
CA THR A 50 2.52 16.27 -0.86
C THR A 50 2.70 16.59 0.62
N ARG A 51 2.02 15.84 1.51
CA ARG A 51 2.10 16.08 2.96
C ARG A 51 3.41 15.64 3.62
N ILE A 52 4.17 14.74 2.98
CA ILE A 52 5.41 14.19 3.54
C ILE A 52 6.63 14.91 2.97
N LEU A 53 6.63 15.14 1.65
CA LEU A 53 7.80 15.62 0.90
C LEU A 53 7.58 16.99 0.23
N GLY A 54 6.36 17.55 0.29
CA GLY A 54 6.02 18.79 -0.41
C GLY A 54 6.01 18.67 -1.94
N SER A 55 6.03 17.44 -2.47
CA SER A 55 5.98 17.15 -3.90
C SER A 55 4.58 17.28 -4.47
N GLU A 56 4.45 17.59 -5.76
CA GLU A 56 3.15 17.46 -6.45
C GLU A 56 2.74 15.97 -6.58
N PRO A 57 1.44 15.66 -6.52
CA PRO A 57 0.94 14.32 -6.83
C PRO A 57 1.33 13.91 -8.26
N SER A 58 1.58 12.61 -8.45
CA SER A 58 1.94 12.06 -9.76
C SER A 58 1.22 10.75 -10.02
N THR A 59 1.06 10.42 -11.31
CA THR A 59 0.56 9.11 -11.75
C THR A 59 1.63 8.48 -12.63
N VAL A 60 1.95 7.22 -12.34
CA VAL A 60 3.02 6.47 -13.00
C VAL A 60 2.54 5.06 -13.32
N ALA A 61 3.13 4.41 -14.33
CA ALA A 61 2.85 3.01 -14.60
C ALA A 61 3.42 2.12 -13.48
N ALA A 62 2.72 1.06 -13.10
CA ALA A 62 3.22 0.14 -12.08
C ALA A 62 4.56 -0.50 -12.47
N THR A 63 4.74 -0.77 -13.77
CA THR A 63 5.99 -1.29 -14.34
C THR A 63 7.18 -0.34 -14.21
N GLU A 64 6.91 0.96 -14.00
CA GLU A 64 7.95 1.96 -13.74
C GLU A 64 8.14 2.15 -12.22
N TRP A 65 7.04 2.13 -11.47
CA TRP A 65 7.04 2.40 -10.02
C TRP A 65 7.60 1.25 -9.18
N ALA A 66 7.18 0.01 -9.44
CA ALA A 66 7.63 -1.16 -8.67
C ALA A 66 9.17 -1.29 -8.61
N PRO A 67 9.91 -1.25 -9.73
CA PRO A 67 11.36 -1.32 -9.68
C PRO A 67 11.98 -0.08 -9.01
N GLN A 68 11.35 1.10 -9.10
CA GLN A 68 11.82 2.30 -8.42
C GLN A 68 11.76 2.15 -6.90
N VAL A 69 10.64 1.66 -6.37
CA VAL A 69 10.50 1.46 -4.90
C VAL A 69 11.45 0.38 -4.40
N VAL A 70 11.61 -0.72 -5.13
CA VAL A 70 12.56 -1.77 -4.76
C VAL A 70 13.99 -1.22 -4.71
N ARG A 71 14.41 -0.46 -5.72
CA ARG A 71 15.72 0.23 -5.71
C ARG A 71 15.87 1.18 -4.52
N MET A 72 14.82 1.87 -4.11
CA MET A 72 14.87 2.71 -2.90
C MET A 72 15.15 1.86 -1.65
N CYS A 73 14.51 0.69 -1.51
CA CYS A 73 14.75 -0.23 -0.39
C CYS A 73 16.15 -0.87 -0.42
N GLU A 74 16.75 -1.09 -1.60
CA GLU A 74 18.12 -1.61 -1.75
C GLU A 74 19.20 -0.67 -1.23
N HIS A 75 18.89 0.61 -1.06
CA HIS A 75 19.83 1.54 -0.42
C HIS A 75 20.10 1.17 1.04
N PHE A 76 19.20 0.43 1.69
CA PHE A 76 19.32 0.01 3.08
C PHE A 76 19.74 -1.46 3.16
N ASP A 77 20.51 -1.81 4.20
CA ASP A 77 20.89 -3.20 4.47
C ASP A 77 19.66 -4.05 4.77
N SER A 78 18.73 -3.48 5.55
CA SER A 78 17.41 -4.05 5.82
C SER A 78 16.36 -2.94 6.02
N SER A 79 15.11 -3.22 5.66
CA SER A 79 13.96 -2.40 6.02
C SER A 79 12.87 -3.24 6.67
N GLN A 80 12.02 -2.59 7.45
CA GLN A 80 10.79 -3.14 7.98
C GLN A 80 9.71 -2.07 7.94
N HIS A 81 8.68 -2.30 7.14
CA HIS A 81 7.47 -1.50 7.09
C HIS A 81 6.35 -2.22 7.84
N ILE A 82 5.61 -1.48 8.68
CA ILE A 82 4.47 -2.01 9.42
C ILE A 82 3.27 -1.15 9.10
N TYR A 83 2.25 -1.76 8.49
CA TYR A 83 0.94 -1.15 8.29
C TYR A 83 -0.06 -1.84 9.21
N GLY A 84 -0.59 -1.10 10.16
CA GLY A 84 -1.54 -1.55 11.15
C GLY A 84 -2.83 -0.74 11.13
N ASN A 85 -3.85 -1.28 11.80
CA ASN A 85 -5.12 -0.59 12.06
C ASN A 85 -5.78 -0.05 10.78
N LEU A 86 -6.07 -0.95 9.85
CA LEU A 86 -6.73 -0.63 8.58
C LEU A 86 -8.20 -0.26 8.80
N ILE A 87 -8.59 0.91 8.31
CA ILE A 87 -9.99 1.34 8.19
C ILE A 87 -10.37 1.20 6.73
N ILE A 88 -11.16 0.17 6.42
CA ILE A 88 -11.60 -0.15 5.06
C ILE A 88 -13.01 0.41 4.87
N GLU A 89 -13.15 1.35 3.93
CA GLU A 89 -14.41 1.96 3.54
C GLU A 89 -15.01 1.18 2.35
N LEU A 90 -16.05 0.39 2.64
CA LEU A 90 -16.86 -0.35 1.66
C LEU A 90 -18.35 -0.07 1.91
N PRO A 91 -19.21 -0.16 0.88
CA PRO A 91 -20.66 -0.16 1.07
C PRO A 91 -21.09 -1.26 2.04
N GLN A 92 -22.20 -1.05 2.75
CA GLN A 92 -22.76 -2.10 3.59
C GLN A 92 -23.41 -3.19 2.71
N PRO A 93 -23.46 -4.45 3.15
CA PRO A 93 -24.20 -5.49 2.45
C PRO A 93 -25.65 -5.09 2.16
N ASN A 94 -26.21 -5.64 1.08
CA ASN A 94 -27.53 -5.34 0.52
C ASN A 94 -27.64 -3.98 -0.19
N THR A 95 -26.53 -3.30 -0.45
CA THR A 95 -26.52 -2.15 -1.36
C THR A 95 -26.66 -2.60 -2.82
N PRO A 96 -27.27 -1.77 -3.68
CA PRO A 96 -27.28 -2.01 -5.12
C PRO A 96 -25.86 -1.93 -5.70
N ASN A 97 -25.51 -2.92 -6.53
CA ASN A 97 -24.22 -3.07 -7.21
C ASN A 97 -23.02 -3.38 -6.30
N HIS A 98 -22.08 -4.14 -6.86
CA HIS A 98 -20.76 -4.35 -6.29
C HIS A 98 -19.93 -3.07 -6.42
N PRO A 99 -19.15 -2.67 -5.38
CA PRO A 99 -18.23 -1.55 -5.52
C PRO A 99 -17.13 -1.89 -6.53
N ASP A 100 -16.87 -0.93 -7.41
CA ASP A 100 -15.75 -0.91 -8.35
C ASP A 100 -14.48 -0.32 -7.70
N LYS A 101 -14.62 0.41 -6.60
CA LYS A 101 -13.49 1.02 -5.86
C LYS A 101 -13.68 0.90 -4.36
N ALA A 102 -12.55 0.86 -3.66
CA ALA A 102 -12.52 0.93 -2.20
C ALA A 102 -11.47 1.93 -1.75
N LYS A 103 -11.73 2.55 -0.59
CA LYS A 103 -10.79 3.42 0.10
C LYS A 103 -10.31 2.73 1.38
N VAL A 104 -9.00 2.77 1.60
CA VAL A 104 -8.40 2.25 2.83
C VAL A 104 -7.56 3.34 3.45
N LEU A 105 -7.79 3.55 4.74
CA LEU A 105 -6.92 4.36 5.58
C LEU A 105 -6.07 3.43 6.44
N VAL A 106 -4.75 3.54 6.31
CA VAL A 106 -3.78 2.92 7.20
C VAL A 106 -3.53 3.93 8.33
N SER A 107 -4.20 3.74 9.46
CA SER A 107 -4.13 4.68 10.58
C SER A 107 -2.82 4.59 11.37
N GLN A 108 -2.06 3.50 11.19
CA GLN A 108 -0.71 3.36 11.71
C GLN A 108 0.19 2.79 10.60
N ALA A 109 1.05 3.63 10.05
CA ALA A 109 2.15 3.18 9.20
C ALA A 109 3.49 3.60 9.83
N GLY A 110 4.49 2.74 9.72
CA GLY A 110 5.85 3.04 10.15
C GLY A 110 6.87 2.27 9.33
N ALA A 111 8.08 2.81 9.29
CA ALA A 111 9.22 2.19 8.64
C ALA A 111 10.45 2.28 9.55
N SER A 112 11.14 1.15 9.70
CA SER A 112 12.48 1.07 10.30
C SER A 112 13.45 0.65 9.22
N MET A 113 14.53 1.41 9.02
CA MET A 113 15.50 1.18 7.96
C MET A 113 16.90 1.17 8.55
N VAL A 114 17.70 0.16 8.19
CA VAL A 114 19.06 -0.02 8.71
C VAL A 114 20.08 0.28 7.62
N ARG A 115 21.07 1.09 7.96
CA ARG A 115 22.32 1.25 7.21
C ARG A 115 23.47 1.17 8.21
N ALA A 116 24.11 0.02 8.31
CA ALA A 116 25.11 -0.29 9.34
C ALA A 116 26.30 0.68 9.33
N ALA A 117 26.67 1.18 8.15
CA ALA A 117 27.78 2.12 7.98
C ALA A 117 27.39 3.61 8.08
N ALA A 118 26.17 3.94 8.51
CA ALA A 118 25.71 5.33 8.59
C ALA A 118 26.34 6.11 9.75
N GLU A 119 26.79 7.33 9.46
CA GLU A 119 27.21 8.30 10.47
C GLU A 119 25.98 8.78 11.27
N GLY A 120 26.05 8.73 12.61
CA GLY A 120 24.92 9.06 13.49
C GLY A 120 24.12 7.85 14.01
N GLY A 121 24.49 6.63 13.61
CA GLY A 121 23.90 5.38 14.08
C GLY A 121 23.18 4.61 12.97
N PRO A 122 22.98 3.29 13.13
CA PRO A 122 22.62 2.43 12.02
C PRO A 122 21.13 2.49 11.64
N LEU A 123 20.29 3.19 12.39
CA LEU A 123 18.84 3.06 12.34
C LEU A 123 18.14 4.39 12.04
N LEU A 124 17.29 4.39 11.01
CA LEU A 124 16.32 5.43 10.70
C LEU A 124 14.91 4.91 10.98
N GLN A 125 14.09 5.66 11.73
CA GLN A 125 12.68 5.30 12.00
C GLN A 125 11.75 6.49 11.71
N ASN A 126 10.70 6.24 10.93
CA ASN A 126 9.67 7.22 10.59
C ASN A 126 8.26 6.63 10.77
N GLY A 127 7.29 7.47 11.13
CA GLY A 127 5.86 7.14 11.18
C GLY A 127 5.05 7.97 10.18
N CYS A 128 4.00 7.39 9.59
CA CYS A 128 3.08 8.09 8.70
C CYS A 128 1.64 7.53 8.77
N CYS A 129 0.70 8.21 8.12
CA CYS A 129 -0.61 7.66 7.79
C CYS A 129 -0.70 7.55 6.26
N LEU A 130 -1.26 6.44 5.75
CA LEU A 130 -1.39 6.21 4.32
C LEU A 130 -2.88 6.12 3.94
N SER A 131 -3.23 6.67 2.79
CA SER A 131 -4.54 6.46 2.16
C SER A 131 -4.34 5.82 0.79
N ALA A 132 -4.97 4.66 0.57
CA ALA A 132 -4.93 3.96 -0.71
C ALA A 132 -6.32 3.94 -1.36
N LEU A 133 -6.36 4.19 -2.66
CA LEU A 133 -7.52 4.00 -3.52
C LEU A 133 -7.18 2.88 -4.51
N LYS A 134 -7.98 1.82 -4.53
CA LYS A 134 -7.88 0.78 -5.57
C LYS A 134 -8.88 1.13 -6.67
N TRP A 135 -8.39 1.28 -7.89
CA TRP A 135 -9.15 1.59 -9.11
C TRP A 135 -9.49 0.33 -9.88
#